data_AF-X0TAI8-F1
#
_entry.id   AF-X0TAI8-F1
#
_cell.length_a   1.000
_cell.length_b   1.000
_cell.length_c   1.000
_cell.angle_alpha   90.00
_cell.angle_beta   90.00
_cell.angle_gamma   90.00
#
_symmetry.space_group_name_H-M   'P 1'
#
loop_
_entity.id
_entity.type
_entity.pdbx_description
1 polymer ?
#
loop_
_entity_poly.entity_id
_entity_poly.type
_entity_poly.pdbx_seq_one_letter_code
_entity_poly.pdbx_strand_id
1 'polypeptide(L)' 'LELDKKKVKFLMSNAKVDLVTDHFKDYKCDDIQARRAINSKNPESTTTEVFIYN' A
#
# COMPACT_ATOMS: atom_id res chain seq x y z
N LEU A 1 5.49 12.47 -7.69
CA LEU A 1 6.85 12.07 -7.30
C LEU A 1 7.86 12.50 -8.37
N GLU A 2 9.15 12.64 -8.05
CA GLU A 2 10.19 12.93 -9.07
C GLU A 2 10.24 11.86 -10.17
N LEU A 3 9.89 10.61 -9.83
CA LEU A 3 9.75 9.49 -10.75
C LEU A 3 8.73 9.74 -11.88
N ASP A 4 7.62 10.45 -11.59
CA ASP A 4 6.62 10.76 -12.62
C ASP A 4 7.16 11.74 -13.66
N LYS A 5 7.96 12.72 -13.22
CA LYS A 5 8.63 13.67 -14.12
C LYS A 5 9.60 12.95 -15.06
N LYS A 6 10.19 11.85 -14.59
CA LYS A 6 11.09 10.98 -15.37
C LYS A 6 10.35 9.88 -16.15
N LYS A 7 9.00 9.83 -16.10
CA LYS A 7 8.15 8.80 -16.73
C LYS A 7 8.52 7.37 -16.30
N VAL A 8 9.02 7.20 -15.08
CA VAL A 8 9.36 5.89 -14.52
C VAL A 8 8.12 5.29 -13.85
N LYS A 9 7.82 4.04 -14.20
CA LYS A 9 6.75 3.27 -13.56
C LYS A 9 7.19 2.76 -12.19
N PHE A 10 6.34 2.91 -11.18
CA PHE A 10 6.58 2.38 -9.84
C PHE A 10 5.35 1.67 -9.30
N LEU A 11 5.61 0.78 -8.33
CA LEU A 11 4.62 0.15 -7.48
C LEU A 11 5.16 0.16 -6.04
N MET A 12 4.35 0.60 -5.10
CA MET A 12 4.68 0.63 -3.68
C MET A 12 3.61 -0.12 -2.89
N SER A 13 4.02 -1.01 -1.98
CA SER A 13 3.13 -1.60 -0.96
C SER A 13 3.27 -0.87 0.37
N ASN A 14 2.16 -0.63 1.05
CA ASN A 14 2.18 -0.10 2.42
C ASN A 14 0.92 -0.49 3.20
N ALA A 15 0.90 -0.27 4.52
CA ALA A 15 -0.32 -0.38 5.32
C ALA A 15 -1.36 0.65 4.85
N LYS A 16 -2.63 0.25 4.82
CA LYS A 16 -3.73 1.16 4.51
C LYS A 16 -4.07 2.01 5.73
N VAL A 17 -3.50 3.21 5.79
CA VAL A 17 -3.77 4.23 6.83
C VAL A 17 -4.00 5.58 6.17
N ASP A 18 -4.78 6.45 6.83
CA ASP A 18 -5.21 7.74 6.29
C ASP A 18 -4.03 8.59 5.79
N LEU A 19 -2.92 8.63 6.55
CA LEU A 19 -1.71 9.34 6.15
C LEU A 19 -1.19 8.92 4.77
N VAL A 20 -1.24 7.63 4.46
CA VAL A 20 -0.75 7.07 3.20
C VAL A 20 -1.77 7.34 2.09
N THR A 21 -3.05 7.05 2.34
CA THR A 21 -4.11 7.21 1.32
C THR A 21 -4.33 8.67 0.95
N ASP A 22 -4.21 9.60 1.91
CA ASP A 22 -4.37 11.03 1.67
C ASP A 22 -3.19 11.60 0.88
N HIS A 23 -1.96 11.14 1.17
CA HIS A 23 -0.78 11.57 0.45
C HIS A 23 -0.79 11.11 -1.02
N PHE A 24 -1.34 9.92 -1.29
CA PHE A 24 -1.37 9.31 -2.61
C PHE A 24 -2.76 9.31 -3.27
N LYS A 25 -3.68 10.19 -2.84
CA LYS A 25 -5.05 10.25 -3.36
C LYS A 25 -5.17 10.46 -4.88
N ASP A 26 -4.15 11.06 -5.49
CA ASP A 26 -4.09 11.34 -6.92
C ASP A 26 -3.43 10.20 -7.74
N TYR A 27 -3.04 9.11 -7.08
CA TYR A 27 -2.49 7.89 -7.69
C TYR A 27 -3.50 6.75 -7.70
N LYS A 28 -3.22 5.72 -8.50
CA LYS A 28 -4.00 4.49 -8.47
C LYS A 28 -3.66 3.72 -7.20
N CYS A 29 -4.71 3.30 -6.48
CA CYS A 29 -4.61 2.58 -5.23
C CYS A 29 -5.48 1.33 -5.28
N ASP A 30 -4.90 0.16 -5.03
CA ASP A 30 -5.62 -1.11 -4.90
C ASP A 30 -5.48 -1.64 -3.47
N ASP A 31 -6.61 -1.89 -2.82
CA ASP A 31 -6.62 -2.51 -1.49
C ASP A 31 -6.34 -4.01 -1.59
N ILE A 32 -5.50 -4.52 -0.70
CA ILE A 32 -5.19 -5.95 -0.62
C ILE A 32 -5.30 -6.46 0.81
N GLN A 33 -6.02 -7.58 0.98
CA GLN A 33 -6.05 -8.31 2.25
C GLN A 33 -4.80 -9.20 2.32
N ALA A 34 -3.93 -8.91 3.29
CA ALA A 34 -2.69 -9.64 3.53
C ALA A 34 -2.74 -10.35 4.89
N ARG A 35 -2.11 -11.53 4.98
CA ARG A 35 -1.95 -12.25 6.25
C ARG A 35 -0.84 -11.59 7.09
N ARG A 36 -1.10 -11.34 8.37
CA ARG A 36 -0.07 -10.84 9.29
C ARG A 36 0.80 -12.00 9.78
N ALA A 37 1.92 -12.24 9.09
CA ALA A 37 2.83 -13.35 9.43
C ALA A 37 3.45 -13.26 10.84
N ILE A 38 3.53 -12.05 11.42
CA ILE A 38 4.26 -11.77 12.66
C ILE A 38 3.39 -11.90 13.92
N ASN A 39 2.06 -12.02 13.79
CA ASN A 39 1.19 -12.16 14.95
C ASN A 39 1.11 -13.63 15.41
N SER A 40 2.14 -14.09 16.14
CA SER A 40 2.24 -15.47 16.65
C SER A 40 1.07 -15.89 17.55
N LYS A 41 0.29 -14.93 18.08
CA LYS A 41 -0.89 -15.22 18.91
C LYS A 41 -2.16 -15.45 18.10
N ASN A 42 -2.21 -14.94 16.87
CA ASN A 42 -3.35 -15.11 15.97
C ASN A 42 -2.87 -15.20 14.50
N PRO A 43 -2.38 -16.38 14.06
CA PRO A 43 -1.78 -16.58 12.74
C PRO A 43 -2.74 -16.41 11.56
N GLU A 44 -4.04 -16.45 11.83
CA GLU A 44 -5.17 -16.21 10.90
C GLU A 44 -5.45 -14.71 10.69
N SER A 45 -4.85 -13.84 11.52
CA SER A 45 -5.10 -12.39 11.45
C SER A 45 -4.70 -11.82 10.10
N THR A 46 -5.63 -11.10 9.47
CA THR A 46 -5.39 -10.33 8.25
C THR A 46 -5.20 -8.84 8.57
N THR A 47 -4.57 -8.13 7.64
CA THR A 47 -4.47 -6.68 7.62
C THR A 47 -4.79 -6.20 6.22
N THR A 48 -5.25 -4.96 6.11
CA THR A 48 -5.40 -4.32 4.80
C THR A 48 -4.12 -3.55 4.47
N GLU A 49 -3.51 -3.91 3.36
CA GLU A 49 -2.44 -3.15 2.72
C GLU A 49 -2.99 -2.44 1.48
N VAL A 50 -2.22 -1.50 0.94
CA VAL A 50 -2.54 -0.75 -0.27
C VAL A 50 -1.36 -0.81 -1.23
N PHE A 51 -1.67 -1.11 -2.49
CA PHE A 51 -0.75 -0.99 -3.62
C PHE A 51 -0.94 0.35 -4.31
N ILE A 52 0.12 1.13 -4.45
CA ILE A 52 0.11 2.48 -5.00
C ILE A 52 1.01 2.53 -6.24
N TYR A 53 0.48 3.03 -7.37
CA TYR A 53 1.20 3.03 -8.65
C TYR A 53 0.73 4.12 -9.63
N ASN A 54 1.56 4.36 -10.66
CA ASN A 54 1.39 5.42 -11.68
C ASN A 54 1.33 4.91 -13.13
#